data_AF-A0A2V8UY43-F1
#
_entry.id   AF-A0A2V8UY43-F1
#
_cell.length_a   1.000
_cell.length_b   1.000
_cell.length_c   1.000
_cell.angle_alpha   90.00
_cell.angle_beta   90.00
_cell.angle_gamma   90.00
#
_symmetry.space_group_name_H-M   'P 1'
#
loop_
_entity.id
_entity.type
_entity.pdbx_description
1 polymer ?
#
loop_
_entity_poly.entity_id
_entity_poly.type
_entity_poly.pdbx_seq_one_letter_code
_entity_poly.pdbx_strand_id
1 'polypeptide(L)'
;MLAALIFLVALATSHQSYLAVSAVYFALLVTAIFAAGLPPAAVLRRAALVLPFSLVFAAMSVASGDTTRAISLVVKSYLSALVVLVLVSTTPLPQLLGGLERTAVPRFLLLVVQFLYRYLFVISEEAQHMRAAAAAKGGSMGRVISRRRHFGAAAGAVGVLFARSYARAEAIHLAMLARGFAGHFRPLAKSSFRKLDAAFLAGAVAAIVLLRAAIEAWT
;
A
#
# COMPACT_ATOMS: atom_id res chain seq x y z
N MET A 1 -6.59 9.55 4.03
CA MET A 1 -6.17 9.57 2.61
C MET A 1 -5.75 10.97 2.13
N LEU A 2 -6.63 11.99 2.19
CA LEU A 2 -6.29 13.36 1.78
C LEU A 2 -5.06 13.93 2.53
N ALA A 3 -4.98 13.76 3.85
CA ALA A 3 -3.80 14.19 4.63
C ALA A 3 -2.50 13.52 4.16
N ALA A 4 -2.53 12.22 3.85
CA ALA A 4 -1.36 11.50 3.36
C ALA A 4 -0.97 11.95 1.94
N LEU A 5 -1.96 12.22 1.08
CA LEU A 5 -1.73 12.75 -0.27
C LEU A 5 -1.13 14.17 -0.21
N ILE A 6 -1.67 15.04 0.64
CA ILE A 6 -1.15 16.40 0.87
C ILE A 6 0.28 16.33 1.42
N PHE A 7 0.54 15.42 2.36
CA PHE A 7 1.89 15.20 2.90
C PHE A 7 2.87 14.69 1.84
N LEU A 8 2.45 13.75 0.98
CA LEU A 8 3.29 13.19 -0.08
C LEU A 8 3.58 14.24 -1.18
N VAL A 9 2.58 15.06 -1.53
CA VAL A 9 2.74 16.19 -2.45
C VAL A 9 3.68 17.24 -1.85
N ALA A 10 3.52 17.60 -0.58
CA ALA A 10 4.41 18.54 0.11
C ALA A 10 5.86 18.01 0.19
N LEU A 11 6.04 16.72 0.45
CA LEU A 11 7.36 16.07 0.45
C LEU A 11 7.99 16.04 -0.96
N ALA A 12 7.18 15.84 -2.00
CA ALA A 12 7.63 15.84 -3.39
C ALA A 12 8.04 17.25 -3.87
N THR A 13 7.29 18.29 -3.47
CA THR A 13 7.54 19.69 -3.87
C THR A 13 8.70 20.36 -3.11
N SER A 14 9.11 19.84 -1.94
CA SER A 14 10.24 20.41 -1.19
C SER A 14 11.57 20.15 -1.92
N HIS A 15 12.11 21.19 -2.57
CA HIS A 15 13.30 21.10 -3.44
C HIS A 15 14.60 21.63 -2.80
N GLN A 16 14.60 22.34 -1.66
CA GLN A 16 15.75 23.22 -1.35
C GLN A 16 16.35 23.24 0.07
N SER A 17 15.86 22.49 1.07
CA SER A 17 16.51 22.46 2.40
C SER A 17 16.52 21.07 3.03
N TYR A 18 17.73 20.56 3.29
CA TYR A 18 18.05 19.14 3.04
C TYR A 18 18.13 18.24 4.29
N LEU A 19 18.25 18.78 5.50
CA LEU A 19 18.40 17.98 6.74
C LEU A 19 17.40 18.36 7.84
N ALA A 20 17.19 19.66 8.07
CA ALA A 20 16.22 20.13 9.06
C ALA A 20 14.78 19.75 8.68
N VAL A 21 14.42 19.90 7.40
CA VAL A 21 13.07 19.60 6.90
C VAL A 21 12.77 18.09 6.96
N SER A 22 13.75 17.23 6.63
CA SER A 22 13.59 15.78 6.75
C SER A 22 13.46 15.30 8.19
N ALA A 23 14.16 15.93 9.13
CA ALA A 23 14.06 15.60 10.55
C ALA A 23 12.68 15.96 11.11
N VAL A 24 12.11 17.09 10.72
CA VAL A 24 10.74 17.50 11.11
C VAL A 24 9.70 16.56 10.50
N TYR A 25 9.83 16.18 9.22
CA TYR A 25 8.94 15.19 8.60
C TYR A 25 9.00 13.83 9.28
N PHE A 26 10.20 13.39 9.67
CA PHE A 26 10.37 12.16 10.42
C PHE A 26 9.74 12.23 11.81
N ALA A 27 9.94 13.34 12.55
CA ALA A 27 9.32 13.55 13.85
C ALA A 27 7.78 13.58 13.79
N LEU A 28 7.22 14.21 12.75
CA LEU A 28 5.77 14.23 12.52
C LEU A 28 5.23 12.84 12.18
N LEU A 29 5.96 12.05 11.39
CA LEU A 29 5.59 10.66 11.12
C LEU A 29 5.69 9.77 12.34
N VAL A 30 6.70 9.94 13.18
CA VAL A 30 6.86 9.19 14.43
C VAL A 30 5.72 9.50 15.39
N THR A 31 5.37 10.78 15.57
CA THR A 31 4.21 11.16 16.41
C THR A 31 2.90 10.62 15.85
N ALA A 32 2.70 10.60 14.53
CA ALA A 32 1.55 9.96 13.90
C ALA A 32 1.51 8.43 14.12
N ILE A 33 2.67 7.74 14.07
CA ILE A 33 2.78 6.31 14.35
C ILE A 33 2.41 6.00 15.80
N PHE A 34 2.90 6.81 16.74
CA PHE A 34 2.56 6.68 18.16
C PHE A 34 1.07 6.96 18.41
N ALA A 35 0.50 8.00 17.81
CA ALA A 35 -0.93 8.31 17.91
C ALA A 35 -1.84 7.23 17.28
N ALA A 36 -1.35 6.54 16.25
CA ALA A 36 -2.05 5.43 15.59
C ALA A 36 -1.92 4.09 16.35
N GLY A 37 -1.12 4.02 17.42
CA GLY A 37 -0.91 2.79 18.20
C GLY A 37 -0.18 1.67 17.44
N LEU A 38 0.56 2.02 16.37
CA LEU A 38 1.28 1.05 15.55
C LEU A 38 2.64 0.71 16.19
N PRO A 39 3.11 -0.56 16.14
CA PRO A 39 4.43 -0.94 16.66
C PRO A 39 5.53 -0.27 15.82
N PRO A 40 6.24 0.75 16.34
CA PRO A 40 7.10 1.62 15.54
C PRO A 40 8.27 0.87 14.93
N ALA A 41 8.84 -0.09 15.66
CA ALA A 41 9.95 -0.92 15.20
C ALA A 41 9.57 -1.79 13.97
N ALA A 42 8.35 -2.32 13.93
CA ALA A 42 7.90 -3.15 12.80
C ALA A 42 7.68 -2.30 11.55
N VAL A 43 7.15 -1.08 11.70
CA VAL A 43 6.93 -0.14 10.61
C VAL A 43 8.26 0.33 10.04
N LEU A 44 9.22 0.75 10.88
CA LEU A 44 10.56 1.17 10.45
C LEU A 44 11.31 0.04 9.73
N ARG A 45 11.26 -1.19 10.25
CA ARG A 45 11.94 -2.34 9.65
C ARG A 45 11.34 -2.74 8.31
N ARG A 46 10.02 -2.60 8.14
CA ARG A 46 9.35 -2.84 6.85
C ARG A 46 9.65 -1.74 5.84
N ALA A 47 9.72 -0.48 6.26
CA ALA A 47 10.14 0.63 5.39
C ALA A 47 11.59 0.46 4.90
N ALA A 48 12.47 -0.17 5.71
CA ALA A 48 13.85 -0.48 5.32
C ALA A 48 13.96 -1.41 4.10
N LEU A 49 12.86 -2.09 3.70
CA LEU A 49 12.82 -2.94 2.51
C LEU A 49 13.01 -2.13 1.20
N VAL A 50 12.80 -0.80 1.24
CA VAL A 50 13.03 0.11 0.11
C VAL A 50 14.49 0.57 0.00
N LEU A 51 15.25 0.51 1.10
CA LEU A 51 16.65 0.95 1.14
C LEU A 51 17.56 0.29 0.10
N PRO A 52 17.54 -1.03 -0.13
CA PRO A 52 18.41 -1.63 -1.15
C PRO A 52 18.14 -1.07 -2.55
N PHE A 53 16.88 -0.76 -2.88
CA PHE A 53 16.53 -0.14 -4.16
C PHE A 53 17.01 1.31 -4.24
N SER A 54 16.77 2.12 -3.20
CA SER A 54 17.22 3.52 -3.19
C SER A 54 18.74 3.67 -3.14
N LEU A 55 19.45 2.75 -2.50
CA LEU A 55 20.92 2.78 -2.40
C LEU A 55 21.58 2.59 -3.77
N VAL A 56 21.00 1.77 -4.66
CA VAL A 56 21.50 1.62 -6.03
C VAL A 56 21.43 2.96 -6.78
N PHE A 57 20.31 3.67 -6.69
CA PHE A 57 20.15 5.00 -7.29
C PHE A 57 21.04 6.06 -6.62
N ALA A 58 21.21 5.99 -5.31
CA ALA A 58 22.10 6.87 -4.58
C ALA A 58 23.57 6.66 -5.00
N ALA A 59 24.01 5.41 -5.14
CA ALA A 59 25.35 5.08 -5.62
C ALA A 59 25.60 5.62 -7.04
N MET A 60 24.61 5.51 -7.93
CA MET A 60 24.68 6.12 -9.26
C MET A 60 24.75 7.66 -9.22
N SER A 61 24.05 8.29 -8.28
CA SER A 61 24.09 9.74 -8.08
C SER A 61 25.43 10.22 -7.52
N VAL A 62 26.08 9.43 -6.65
CA VAL A 62 27.44 9.72 -6.18
C VAL A 62 28.44 9.57 -7.31
N ALA A 63 28.29 8.55 -8.16
CA ALA A 63 29.13 8.34 -9.33
C ALA A 63 29.04 9.49 -10.37
N SER A 64 27.94 10.26 -10.36
CA SER A 64 27.77 11.47 -11.20
C SER A 64 28.23 12.76 -10.52
N GLY A 65 28.81 12.70 -9.31
CA GLY A 65 29.37 13.84 -8.58
C GLY A 65 28.41 14.56 -7.64
N ASP A 66 27.11 14.24 -7.67
CA ASP A 66 26.08 14.90 -6.86
C ASP A 66 25.77 14.12 -5.57
N THR A 67 26.64 14.26 -4.58
CA THR A 67 26.49 13.59 -3.27
C THR A 67 25.27 14.11 -2.49
N THR A 68 24.92 15.39 -2.65
CA THR A 68 23.75 16.00 -2.03
C THR A 68 22.43 15.41 -2.54
N ARG A 69 22.36 15.14 -3.86
CA ARG A 69 21.19 14.49 -4.48
C ARG A 69 21.05 13.05 -4.01
N ALA A 70 22.15 12.31 -3.87
CA ALA A 70 22.16 10.95 -3.39
C ALA A 70 21.51 10.81 -1.99
N ILE A 71 21.89 11.68 -1.04
CA ILE A 71 21.31 11.69 0.31
C ILE A 71 19.82 12.03 0.26
N SER A 72 19.44 13.05 -0.54
CA SER A 72 18.04 13.46 -0.65
C SER A 72 17.14 12.34 -1.20
N LEU A 73 17.66 11.53 -2.13
CA LEU A 73 16.92 10.44 -2.76
C LEU A 73 16.66 9.30 -1.77
N VAL A 74 17.66 8.93 -0.96
CA VAL A 74 17.50 7.90 0.08
C VAL A 74 16.49 8.36 1.14
N VAL A 75 16.63 9.59 1.63
CA VAL A 75 15.76 10.14 2.67
C VAL A 75 14.32 10.28 2.18
N LYS A 76 14.10 10.85 0.98
CA LYS A 76 12.76 10.97 0.40
C LYS A 76 12.12 9.62 0.13
N SER A 77 12.88 8.67 -0.39
CA SER A 77 12.39 7.31 -0.64
C SER A 77 11.95 6.63 0.66
N TYR A 78 12.76 6.73 1.71
CA TYR A 78 12.44 6.16 3.02
C TYR A 78 11.20 6.80 3.66
N LEU A 79 11.12 8.14 3.65
CA LEU A 79 9.97 8.87 4.18
C LEU A 79 8.69 8.56 3.39
N SER A 80 8.76 8.51 2.06
CA SER A 80 7.63 8.16 1.21
C SER A 80 7.12 6.75 1.51
N ALA A 81 8.03 5.77 1.62
CA ALA A 81 7.68 4.40 1.99
C ALA A 81 6.99 4.33 3.36
N LEU A 82 7.45 5.12 4.32
CA LEU A 82 6.92 5.17 5.68
C LEU A 82 5.49 5.76 5.69
N VAL A 83 5.24 6.83 4.93
CA VAL A 83 3.88 7.39 4.74
C VAL A 83 2.93 6.37 4.14
N VAL A 84 3.34 5.69 3.06
CA VAL A 84 2.53 4.67 2.40
C VAL A 84 2.22 3.52 3.35
N LEU A 85 3.21 3.07 4.11
CA LEU A 85 3.04 1.96 5.04
C LEU A 85 2.08 2.32 6.18
N VAL A 86 2.17 3.55 6.71
CA VAL A 86 1.24 4.06 7.73
C VAL A 86 -0.17 4.16 7.15
N LEU A 87 -0.32 4.66 5.93
CA LEU A 87 -1.62 4.79 5.26
C LEU A 87 -2.28 3.41 5.06
N VAL A 88 -1.53 2.44 4.55
CA VAL A 88 -2.01 1.06 4.32
C VAL A 88 -2.34 0.34 5.64
N SER A 89 -1.60 0.63 6.72
CA SER A 89 -1.84 0.01 8.02
C SER A 89 -3.03 0.60 8.78
N THR A 90 -3.32 1.90 8.58
CA THR A 90 -4.39 2.61 9.30
C THR A 90 -5.70 2.66 8.54
N THR A 91 -5.67 2.55 7.20
CA THR A 91 -6.87 2.69 6.37
C THR A 91 -7.17 1.40 5.60
N PRO A 92 -8.33 0.77 5.79
CA PRO A 92 -8.70 -0.42 5.05
C PRO A 92 -8.98 -0.08 3.57
N LEU A 93 -8.59 -0.99 2.66
CA LEU A 93 -8.69 -0.79 1.20
C LEU A 93 -10.10 -0.38 0.72
N PRO A 94 -11.21 -0.95 1.22
CA PRO A 94 -12.55 -0.51 0.80
C PRO A 94 -12.84 0.96 1.08
N GLN A 95 -12.28 1.53 2.15
CA GLN A 95 -12.44 2.96 2.46
C GLN A 95 -11.58 3.83 1.52
N LEU A 96 -10.39 3.35 1.12
CA LEU A 96 -9.57 4.02 0.11
C LEU A 96 -10.29 4.07 -1.25
N LEU A 97 -10.91 2.95 -1.66
CA LEU A 97 -11.70 2.88 -2.90
C LEU A 97 -12.92 3.81 -2.87
N GLY A 98 -13.60 3.93 -1.73
CA GLY A 98 -14.70 4.90 -1.57
C GLY A 98 -14.25 6.35 -1.65
N GLY A 99 -12.99 6.65 -1.27
CA GLY A 99 -12.36 7.93 -1.53
C GLY A 99 -12.11 8.18 -3.02
N LEU A 100 -11.62 7.16 -3.72
CA LEU A 100 -11.36 7.21 -5.17
C LEU A 100 -12.62 7.36 -6.02
N GLU A 101 -13.77 6.87 -5.54
CA GLU A 101 -15.08 7.07 -6.17
C GLU A 101 -15.44 8.56 -6.32
N ARG A 102 -14.95 9.41 -5.41
CA ARG A 102 -15.18 10.86 -5.47
C ARG A 102 -14.22 11.58 -6.42
N THR A 103 -13.11 10.97 -6.78
CA THR A 103 -12.08 11.55 -7.65
C THR A 103 -12.18 10.96 -9.05
N ALA A 104 -13.26 11.24 -9.79
CA ALA A 104 -13.44 10.98 -11.23
C ALA A 104 -13.07 9.57 -11.79
N VAL A 105 -12.75 8.58 -10.96
CA VAL A 105 -12.37 7.24 -11.41
C VAL A 105 -13.60 6.55 -12.00
N PRO A 106 -13.51 5.92 -13.19
CA PRO A 106 -14.60 5.16 -13.76
C PRO A 106 -15.13 4.09 -12.79
N ARG A 107 -16.44 4.09 -12.55
CA ARG A 107 -17.10 3.19 -11.58
C ARG A 107 -16.82 1.71 -11.84
N PHE A 108 -16.65 1.34 -13.11
CA PHE A 108 -16.30 -0.02 -13.50
C PHE A 108 -14.97 -0.48 -12.89
N LEU A 109 -13.94 0.37 -12.87
CA LEU A 109 -12.64 0.02 -12.27
C LEU A 109 -12.77 -0.22 -10.77
N LEU A 110 -13.54 0.61 -10.07
CA LEU A 110 -13.78 0.47 -8.62
C LEU A 110 -14.48 -0.85 -8.30
N LEU A 111 -15.48 -1.21 -9.12
CA LEU A 111 -16.18 -2.49 -9.04
C LEU A 111 -15.21 -3.67 -9.20
N VAL A 112 -14.36 -3.64 -10.23
CA VAL A 112 -13.37 -4.69 -10.48
C VAL A 112 -12.40 -4.80 -9.29
N VAL A 113 -11.86 -3.68 -8.79
CA VAL A 113 -10.92 -3.71 -7.66
C VAL A 113 -11.60 -4.20 -6.37
N GLN A 114 -12.85 -3.84 -6.12
CA GLN A 114 -13.60 -4.32 -4.95
C GLN A 114 -13.84 -5.83 -5.01
N PHE A 115 -14.15 -6.36 -6.19
CA PHE A 115 -14.19 -7.80 -6.45
C PHE A 115 -12.83 -8.45 -6.20
N LEU A 116 -11.77 -7.94 -6.82
CA LEU A 116 -10.43 -8.48 -6.64
C LEU A 116 -10.04 -8.53 -5.16
N TYR A 117 -10.29 -7.47 -4.39
CA TYR A 117 -10.00 -7.43 -2.96
C TYR A 117 -10.80 -8.48 -2.17
N ARG A 118 -12.12 -8.57 -2.39
CA ARG A 118 -12.97 -9.53 -1.68
C ARG A 118 -12.58 -10.98 -2.00
N TYR A 119 -12.31 -11.27 -3.27
CA TYR A 119 -12.01 -12.62 -3.73
C TYR A 119 -10.55 -13.02 -3.57
N LEU A 120 -9.63 -12.06 -3.38
CA LEU A 120 -8.23 -12.34 -3.07
C LEU A 120 -8.10 -13.21 -1.81
N PHE A 121 -8.85 -12.88 -0.74
CA PHE A 121 -8.83 -13.67 0.49
C PHE A 121 -9.35 -15.08 0.27
N VAL A 122 -10.42 -15.22 -0.51
CA VAL A 122 -11.04 -16.52 -0.75
C VAL A 122 -10.16 -17.41 -1.62
N ILE A 123 -9.58 -16.87 -2.68
CA ILE A 123 -8.63 -17.60 -3.54
C ILE A 123 -7.35 -17.92 -2.77
N SER A 124 -6.89 -17.02 -1.91
CA SER A 124 -5.73 -17.26 -1.03
C SER A 124 -5.99 -18.42 -0.08
N GLU A 125 -7.15 -18.45 0.58
CA GLU A 125 -7.53 -19.54 1.49
C GLU A 125 -7.59 -20.89 0.75
N GLU A 126 -8.21 -20.91 -0.43
CA GLU A 126 -8.26 -22.12 -1.26
C GLU A 126 -6.85 -22.58 -1.69
N ALA A 127 -5.98 -21.63 -2.06
CA ALA A 127 -4.58 -21.92 -2.35
C ALA A 127 -3.82 -22.48 -1.15
N GLN A 128 -4.06 -21.97 0.07
CA GLN A 128 -3.45 -22.51 1.29
C GLN A 128 -3.96 -23.92 1.60
N HIS A 129 -5.26 -24.18 1.45
CA HIS A 129 -5.83 -25.52 1.62
C HIS A 129 -5.24 -26.53 0.63
N MET A 130 -5.09 -26.13 -0.64
CA MET A 130 -4.46 -26.97 -1.66
C MET A 130 -2.99 -27.25 -1.33
N ARG A 131 -2.24 -26.24 -0.86
CA ARG A 131 -0.85 -26.42 -0.41
C ARG A 131 -0.74 -27.38 0.78
N ALA A 132 -1.61 -27.22 1.78
CA ALA A 132 -1.64 -28.10 2.95
C ALA A 132 -1.98 -29.56 2.57
N ALA A 133 -2.97 -29.76 1.70
CA ALA A 133 -3.33 -31.08 1.17
C ALA A 133 -2.18 -31.71 0.36
N ALA A 134 -1.47 -30.90 -0.45
CA ALA A 134 -0.30 -31.37 -1.18
C ALA A 134 0.85 -31.77 -0.25
N ALA A 135 1.08 -31.01 0.83
CA ALA A 135 2.08 -31.34 1.85
C ALA A 135 1.74 -32.66 2.56
N ALA A 136 0.47 -32.88 2.93
CA ALA A 136 0.00 -34.10 3.59
C ALA A 136 0.16 -35.36 2.72
N LYS A 137 0.05 -35.24 1.39
CA LYS A 137 0.24 -36.34 0.43
C LYS A 137 1.72 -36.67 0.15
N GLY A 138 2.65 -36.21 0.98
CA GLY A 138 4.09 -36.43 0.80
C GLY A 138 4.77 -35.41 -0.13
N GLY A 139 4.16 -34.24 -0.36
CA GLY A 139 4.77 -33.14 -1.11
C GLY A 139 6.06 -32.58 -0.48
N SER A 140 6.38 -32.97 0.76
CA SER A 140 7.63 -32.67 1.47
C SER A 140 8.63 -33.83 1.52
N MET A 141 8.37 -34.98 0.88
CA MET A 141 9.33 -36.09 0.87
C MET A 141 10.53 -35.78 -0.01
N GLY A 142 11.62 -35.32 0.61
CA GLY A 142 12.96 -35.35 0.02
C GLY A 142 13.40 -34.03 -0.60
N ARG A 143 14.42 -33.43 0.01
CA ARG A 143 15.18 -32.23 -0.41
C ARG A 143 15.85 -32.37 -1.81
N VAL A 144 15.58 -33.46 -2.52
CA VAL A 144 16.16 -33.92 -3.80
C VAL A 144 15.06 -34.19 -4.86
N ILE A 145 13.79 -33.86 -4.60
CA ILE A 145 12.77 -33.87 -5.65
C ILE A 145 13.01 -32.69 -6.60
N SER A 146 13.33 -33.00 -7.85
CA SER A 146 13.62 -32.07 -8.95
C SER A 146 12.75 -30.80 -8.91
N ARG A 147 13.39 -29.62 -9.01
CA ARG A 147 12.75 -28.30 -9.15
C ARG A 147 11.60 -28.31 -10.18
N ARG A 148 11.68 -29.17 -11.21
CA ARG A 148 10.61 -29.39 -12.21
C ARG A 148 9.31 -29.97 -11.62
N ARG A 149 9.38 -30.92 -10.68
CA ARG A 149 8.19 -31.56 -10.10
C ARG A 149 7.46 -30.61 -9.14
N HIS A 150 8.20 -29.82 -8.37
CA HIS A 150 7.63 -28.74 -7.56
C HIS A 150 6.97 -27.66 -8.41
N PHE A 151 7.61 -27.26 -9.51
CA PHE A 151 7.02 -26.32 -10.46
C PHE A 151 5.75 -26.88 -11.13
N GLY A 152 5.77 -28.15 -11.56
CA GLY A 152 4.60 -28.80 -12.16
C GLY A 152 3.42 -28.91 -11.18
N ALA A 153 3.68 -29.24 -9.92
CA ALA A 153 2.64 -29.25 -8.88
C ALA A 153 2.07 -27.85 -8.62
N ALA A 154 2.91 -26.81 -8.58
CA ALA A 154 2.46 -25.43 -8.45
C ALA A 154 1.64 -24.98 -9.66
N ALA A 155 2.08 -25.30 -10.87
CA ALA A 155 1.36 -25.00 -12.11
C ALA A 155 -0.01 -25.70 -12.16
N GLY A 156 -0.07 -26.98 -11.76
CA GLY A 156 -1.33 -27.72 -11.63
C GLY A 156 -2.28 -27.09 -10.61
N ALA A 157 -1.76 -26.67 -9.45
CA ALA A 157 -2.55 -25.96 -8.45
C ALA A 157 -3.11 -24.63 -8.98
N VAL A 158 -2.30 -23.86 -9.72
CA VAL A 158 -2.76 -22.61 -10.38
C VAL A 158 -3.83 -22.91 -11.42
N GLY A 159 -3.68 -23.96 -12.24
CA GLY A 159 -4.68 -24.36 -13.22
C GLY A 159 -6.03 -24.74 -12.59
N VAL A 160 -6.00 -25.48 -11.48
CA VAL A 160 -7.22 -25.82 -10.73
C VAL A 160 -7.86 -24.57 -10.11
N LEU A 161 -7.06 -23.68 -9.51
CA LEU A 161 -7.57 -22.41 -8.97
C LEU A 161 -8.18 -21.52 -10.05
N PHE A 162 -7.59 -21.51 -11.25
CA PHE A 162 -8.15 -20.77 -12.38
C PHE A 162 -9.52 -21.33 -12.79
N ALA A 163 -9.63 -22.64 -13.00
CA ALA A 163 -10.90 -23.26 -13.39
C ALA A 163 -12.00 -23.04 -12.33
N ARG A 164 -11.65 -23.18 -11.03
CA ARG A 164 -12.59 -22.95 -9.92
C ARG A 164 -13.00 -21.49 -9.79
N SER A 165 -12.06 -20.56 -9.91
CA SER A 165 -12.35 -19.12 -9.83
C SER A 165 -13.19 -18.65 -11.01
N TYR A 166 -12.99 -19.22 -12.21
CA TYR A 166 -13.81 -18.95 -13.39
C TYR A 166 -15.26 -19.41 -13.21
N ALA A 167 -15.47 -20.69 -12.87
CA ALA A 167 -16.82 -21.23 -12.62
C ALA A 167 -17.54 -20.47 -11.51
N ARG A 168 -16.80 -20.06 -10.47
CA ARG A 168 -17.33 -19.22 -9.39
C ARG A 168 -17.72 -17.83 -9.90
N ALA A 169 -16.89 -17.19 -10.73
CA ALA A 169 -17.17 -15.86 -11.28
C ALA A 169 -18.48 -15.87 -12.10
N GLU A 170 -18.69 -16.90 -12.91
CA GLU A 170 -19.93 -17.10 -13.67
C GLU A 170 -21.14 -17.28 -12.74
N ALA A 171 -21.04 -18.15 -11.74
CA ALA A 171 -22.10 -18.36 -10.76
C ALA A 171 -22.46 -17.07 -9.99
N ILE A 172 -21.46 -16.26 -9.63
CA ILE A 172 -21.69 -14.97 -8.96
C ILE A 172 -22.32 -13.97 -9.92
N HIS A 173 -21.89 -13.93 -11.17
CA HIS A 173 -22.46 -13.05 -12.17
C HIS A 173 -23.95 -13.35 -12.38
N LEU A 174 -24.32 -14.61 -12.53
CA LEU A 174 -25.72 -15.04 -12.63
C LEU A 174 -26.51 -14.68 -11.36
N ALA A 175 -25.93 -14.89 -10.17
CA ALA A 175 -26.57 -14.51 -8.91
C ALA A 175 -26.76 -12.99 -8.76
N MET A 176 -25.83 -12.19 -9.31
CA MET A 176 -25.97 -10.72 -9.36
C MET A 176 -27.12 -10.30 -10.28
N LEU A 177 -27.19 -10.89 -11.48
CA LEU A 177 -28.28 -10.61 -12.42
C LEU A 177 -29.64 -10.99 -11.83
N ALA A 178 -29.75 -12.15 -11.18
CA ALA A 178 -30.98 -12.60 -10.51
C ALA A 178 -31.44 -11.67 -9.38
N ARG A 179 -30.52 -10.93 -8.75
CA ARG A 179 -30.81 -9.94 -7.69
C ARG A 179 -31.04 -8.52 -8.22
N GLY A 180 -31.09 -8.33 -9.53
CA GLY A 180 -31.30 -7.03 -10.15
C GLY A 180 -30.09 -6.09 -10.05
N PHE A 181 -28.87 -6.62 -10.22
CA PHE A 181 -27.65 -5.81 -10.14
C PHE A 181 -27.62 -4.68 -11.18
N ALA A 182 -27.67 -3.44 -10.72
CA ALA A 182 -27.71 -2.22 -11.53
C ALA A 182 -26.32 -1.70 -11.97
N GLY A 183 -25.29 -2.57 -11.98
CA GLY A 183 -23.94 -2.19 -12.42
C GLY A 183 -23.06 -1.49 -11.37
N HIS A 184 -23.50 -1.38 -10.12
CA HIS A 184 -22.69 -0.80 -9.04
C HIS A 184 -23.03 -1.40 -7.66
N PHE A 185 -22.02 -1.52 -6.80
CA PHE A 185 -22.24 -1.86 -5.40
C PHE A 185 -22.58 -0.62 -4.60
N ARG A 186 -23.59 -0.72 -3.72
CA ARG A 186 -23.85 0.34 -2.74
C ARG A 186 -22.86 0.18 -1.58
N PRO A 187 -22.01 1.17 -1.29
CA PRO A 187 -21.11 1.08 -0.15
C PRO A 187 -21.91 0.99 1.14
N LEU A 188 -21.67 -0.07 1.93
CA LEU A 188 -22.37 -0.33 3.21
C LEU A 188 -21.94 0.60 4.35
N ALA A 189 -20.79 1.27 4.20
CA ALA A 189 -20.24 2.14 5.24
C ALA A 189 -20.22 3.60 4.76
N LYS A 190 -21.01 4.46 5.42
CA LYS A 190 -20.79 5.90 5.37
C LYS A 190 -19.51 6.21 6.15
N SER A 191 -18.48 6.67 5.45
CA SER A 191 -17.32 7.30 6.10
C SER A 191 -17.82 8.57 6.80
N SER A 192 -17.88 8.54 8.13
CA SER A 192 -18.13 9.73 8.95
C SER A 192 -16.80 10.47 9.11
N PHE A 193 -16.72 11.70 8.62
CA PHE A 193 -15.61 12.62 8.96
C PHE A 193 -15.61 12.81 10.48
N ARG A 194 -14.64 12.23 11.18
CA ARG A 194 -14.53 12.41 12.62
C ARG A 194 -13.77 13.71 12.87
N LYS A 195 -14.13 14.46 13.92
CA LYS A 195 -13.45 15.73 14.27
C LYS A 195 -11.94 15.54 14.49
N LEU A 196 -11.52 14.34 14.91
CA LEU A 196 -10.12 13.92 15.00
C LEU A 196 -9.41 13.86 13.63
N ASP A 197 -10.11 13.45 12.56
CA ASP A 197 -9.55 13.45 11.20
C ASP A 197 -9.33 14.88 10.71
N ALA A 198 -10.26 15.79 11.05
CA ALA A 198 -10.13 17.21 10.73
C ALA A 198 -8.99 17.89 11.51
N ALA A 199 -8.82 17.57 12.79
CA ALA A 199 -7.72 18.05 13.61
C ALA A 199 -6.36 17.52 13.13
N PHE A 200 -6.29 16.25 12.74
CA PHE A 200 -5.09 15.64 12.16
C PHE A 200 -4.75 16.26 10.81
N LEU A 201 -5.75 16.51 9.96
CA LEU A 201 -5.57 17.15 8.66
C LEU A 201 -5.15 18.61 8.80
N ALA A 202 -5.75 19.35 9.75
CA ALA A 202 -5.36 20.72 10.08
C ALA A 202 -3.94 20.80 10.65
N GLY A 203 -3.56 19.88 11.55
CA GLY A 203 -2.20 19.80 12.09
C GLY A 203 -1.16 19.46 11.02
N ALA A 204 -1.47 18.52 10.12
CA ALA A 204 -0.60 18.19 8.99
C ALA A 204 -0.42 19.35 8.01
N VAL A 205 -1.52 20.05 7.67
CA VAL A 205 -1.47 21.23 6.80
C VAL A 205 -0.72 22.38 7.48
N ALA A 206 -0.97 22.64 8.77
CA ALA A 206 -0.28 23.68 9.51
C ALA A 206 1.23 23.41 9.61
N ALA A 207 1.63 22.16 9.87
CA ALA A 207 3.04 21.78 9.87
C ALA A 207 3.72 21.99 8.51
N ILE A 208 3.02 21.67 7.41
CA ILE A 208 3.52 21.89 6.04
C ILE A 208 3.65 23.39 5.73
N VAL A 209 2.64 24.18 6.08
CA VAL A 209 2.63 25.63 5.84
C VAL A 209 3.70 26.34 6.68
N LEU A 210 3.85 25.98 7.95
CA LEU A 210 4.90 26.54 8.81
C LEU A 210 6.30 26.17 8.32
N LEU A 211 6.49 24.94 7.83
CA LEU A 211 7.75 24.53 7.20
C LEU A 211 8.04 25.34 5.94
N ARG A 212 7.05 25.52 5.06
CA ARG A 212 7.24 26.33 3.85
C ARG A 212 7.58 27.79 4.18
N ALA A 213 6.87 28.39 5.13
CA ALA A 213 7.13 29.75 5.59
C ALA A 213 8.52 29.88 6.23
N ALA A 214 8.98 28.87 6.98
CA ALA A 214 10.33 28.86 7.54
C ALA A 214 11.42 28.72 6.46
N ILE A 215 11.14 28.05 5.34
CA ILE A 215 12.08 27.92 4.22
C ILE A 215 12.15 29.23 3.44
N GLU A 216 11.01 29.87 3.14
CA GLU A 216 10.96 31.18 2.47
C GLU A 216 11.56 32.31 3.33
N ALA A 217 11.55 32.17 4.65
CA ALA A 217 12.18 33.14 5.56
C ALA A 217 13.72 33.02 5.67
N TRP A 218 14.31 31.93 5.16
CA TRP A 218 15.76 31.67 5.21
C TRP A 218 16.45 31.84 3.84
N THR A 219 15.72 32.22 2.79
CA THR A 219 16.21 32.61 1.46
C THR A 219 16.14 34.11 1.28
#